data_AF-A0A2U3LI74-F1
#
_entry.id   AF-A0A2U3LI74-F1
#
_cell.length_a   1.000
_cell.length_b   1.000
_cell.length_c   1.000
_cell.angle_alpha   90.00
_cell.angle_beta   90.00
_cell.angle_gamma   90.00
#
_symmetry.space_group_name_H-M   'P 1'
#
loop_
_entity.id
_entity.type
_entity.pdbx_description
1 polymer ?
#
loop_
_entity_poly.entity_id
_entity_poly.type
_entity_poly.pdbx_seq_one_letter_code
_entity_poly.pdbx_strand_id
1 'polypeptide(L)'
;MRNDFEEPGPFFRIGREPVGVDILTAIPGVEFDTAWARRVEEVFDEQTNLRANFISREDLLAAKRAAGRPQDLADIEAIEKAAKSQKPKLSRKNASGTNTRRP
;
A
#
# COMPACT_ATOMS: atom_id res chain seq x y z
N MET A 1 -14.46 6.40 -22.88
CA MET A 1 -12.99 6.28 -22.98
C MET A 1 -12.21 7.34 -22.22
N ARG A 2 -12.55 8.64 -22.23
CA ARG A 2 -11.73 9.62 -21.50
C ARG A 2 -11.91 9.57 -19.96
N ASN A 3 -13.06 9.12 -19.45
CA ASN A 3 -13.40 9.20 -18.02
C ASN A 3 -13.54 7.83 -17.32
N ASP A 4 -13.19 6.73 -18.01
CA ASP A 4 -13.53 5.38 -17.56
C ASP A 4 -12.80 4.98 -16.25
N PHE A 5 -11.74 5.69 -15.87
CA PHE A 5 -10.99 5.53 -14.62
C PHE A 5 -11.22 6.66 -13.60
N GLU A 6 -12.00 7.68 -13.98
CA GLU A 6 -12.27 8.85 -13.12
C GLU A 6 -13.49 8.62 -12.22
N GLU A 7 -14.36 7.67 -12.59
CA GLU A 7 -15.52 7.28 -11.79
C GLU A 7 -15.13 6.14 -10.82
N PRO A 8 -15.41 6.27 -9.51
CA PRO A 8 -15.25 5.18 -8.55
C PRO A 8 -16.25 4.04 -8.81
N GLY A 9 -15.78 2.78 -8.80
CA GLY A 9 -16.65 1.59 -8.86
C GLY A 9 -16.32 0.60 -9.97
N PRO A 10 -16.04 1.03 -11.22
CA PRO A 10 -15.63 0.13 -12.28
C PRO A 10 -14.39 -0.68 -11.89
N PHE A 11 -14.46 -1.99 -12.13
CA PHE A 11 -13.38 -2.94 -11.95
C PHE A 11 -12.90 -3.41 -13.32
N PHE A 12 -11.59 -3.34 -13.56
CA PHE A 12 -10.98 -3.77 -14.81
C PHE A 12 -9.99 -4.90 -14.59
N ARG A 13 -10.02 -5.90 -15.46
CA ARG A 13 -9.01 -6.94 -15.53
C ARG A 13 -8.31 -6.89 -16.87
N ILE A 14 -6.99 -6.85 -16.85
CA ILE A 14 -6.13 -6.91 -18.03
C ILE A 14 -5.38 -8.23 -18.02
N GLY A 15 -5.36 -8.91 -19.17
CA GLY A 15 -4.65 -10.18 -19.33
C GLY A 15 -5.43 -11.39 -18.79
N ARG A 16 -4.70 -12.49 -18.65
CA ARG A 16 -5.21 -13.79 -18.18
C ARG A 16 -4.10 -14.49 -17.40
N GLU A 17 -4.46 -15.42 -16.55
CA GLU A 17 -3.48 -16.21 -15.80
C GLU A 17 -2.42 -16.83 -16.74
N PRO A 18 -1.14 -16.84 -16.34
CA PRO A 18 -0.61 -16.44 -15.02
C PRO A 18 -0.31 -14.94 -14.88
N VAL A 19 -0.50 -14.12 -15.93
CA VAL A 19 -0.16 -12.68 -15.93
C VAL A 19 -1.43 -11.86 -16.12
N GLY A 20 -2.23 -11.81 -15.06
CA GLY A 20 -3.42 -10.96 -14.95
C GLY A 20 -3.19 -9.78 -14.01
N VAL A 21 -3.74 -8.62 -14.33
CA VAL A 21 -3.70 -7.42 -13.49
C VAL A 21 -5.12 -6.91 -13.25
N ASP A 22 -5.41 -6.66 -11.98
CA ASP A 22 -6.68 -6.15 -11.50
C ASP A 22 -6.54 -4.66 -11.16
N ILE A 23 -7.34 -3.82 -11.80
CA ILE A 23 -7.41 -2.39 -11.55
C ILE A 23 -8.74 -2.08 -10.86
N LEU A 24 -8.64 -1.67 -9.61
CA LEU A 24 -9.76 -1.21 -8.79
C LEU A 24 -9.72 0.31 -8.75
N THR A 25 -10.80 0.96 -9.21
CA THR A 25 -10.98 2.43 -9.12
C THR A 25 -11.44 2.88 -7.74
N ALA A 26 -11.93 1.95 -6.91
CA ALA A 26 -12.33 2.19 -5.54
C ALA A 26 -12.12 0.93 -4.70
N ILE A 27 -11.78 1.12 -3.43
CA ILE A 27 -11.69 0.05 -2.43
C ILE A 27 -12.59 0.46 -1.25
N PRO A 28 -13.58 -0.36 -0.85
CA PRO A 28 -14.44 -0.03 0.27
C PRO A 28 -13.64 0.30 1.53
N GLY A 29 -14.02 1.36 2.24
CA GLY A 29 -13.37 1.78 3.49
C GLY A 29 -12.07 2.56 3.31
N VAL A 30 -11.68 2.92 2.08
CA VAL A 30 -10.46 3.68 1.79
C VAL A 30 -10.72 4.77 0.75
N GLU A 31 -10.39 6.02 1.09
CA GLU A 31 -10.41 7.16 0.16
C GLU A 31 -9.04 7.32 -0.51
N PHE A 32 -9.02 7.41 -1.84
CA PHE A 32 -7.79 7.38 -2.63
C PHE A 32 -6.79 8.46 -2.23
N ASP A 33 -7.21 9.73 -2.17
CA ASP A 33 -6.30 10.85 -1.86
C ASP A 33 -5.65 10.69 -0.48
N THR A 34 -6.41 10.20 0.50
CA THR A 34 -5.91 9.96 1.86
C THR A 34 -4.92 8.80 1.88
N ALA A 35 -5.25 7.69 1.23
CA ALA A 35 -4.38 6.52 1.15
C ALA A 35 -3.10 6.82 0.34
N TRP A 36 -3.22 7.61 -0.73
CA TRP A 36 -2.10 8.04 -1.56
C TRP A 36 -1.12 8.88 -0.77
N ALA A 37 -1.59 9.80 0.08
CA ALA A 37 -0.74 10.60 0.96
C ALA A 37 -0.02 9.74 2.02
N ARG A 38 -0.62 8.62 2.44
CA ARG A 38 -0.09 7.70 3.47
C ARG A 38 0.66 6.50 2.92
N ARG A 39 0.79 6.39 1.59
CA ARG A 39 1.42 5.24 0.95
C ARG A 39 2.85 5.02 1.44
N VAL A 40 3.25 3.75 1.46
CA VAL A 40 4.61 3.34 1.81
C VAL A 40 5.30 2.86 0.55
N GLU A 41 6.47 3.42 0.26
CA GLU A 41 7.30 3.04 -0.89
C GLU A 41 8.40 2.06 -0.43
N GLU A 42 8.33 0.81 -0.88
CA GLU A 42 9.27 -0.25 -0.50
C GLU A 42 9.94 -0.88 -1.72
N VAL A 43 11.06 -1.55 -1.50
CA VAL A 43 11.72 -2.37 -2.54
C VAL A 43 10.92 -3.66 -2.70
N PHE A 44 10.33 -3.84 -3.87
CA PHE A 44 9.55 -5.02 -4.23
C PHE A 44 10.44 -6.16 -4.75
N ASP A 45 11.50 -5.81 -5.47
CA ASP A 45 12.50 -6.75 -5.97
C ASP A 45 13.91 -6.21 -5.69
N GLU A 46 14.64 -6.90 -4.82
CA GLU A 46 15.99 -6.53 -4.41
C GLU A 46 17.01 -6.66 -5.55
N GLN A 47 16.81 -7.56 -6.51
CA GLN A 47 17.75 -7.78 -7.61
C GLN A 47 17.73 -6.64 -8.62
N THR A 48 16.52 -6.14 -8.91
CA THR A 48 16.31 -5.04 -9.86
C THR A 48 16.22 -3.68 -9.18
N ASN A 49 16.17 -3.65 -7.84
CA ASN A 49 15.86 -2.47 -7.04
C ASN A 49 14.53 -1.80 -7.45
N LEU A 50 13.56 -2.61 -7.90
CA LEU A 50 12.24 -2.12 -8.27
C LEU A 50 11.50 -1.65 -7.02
N ARG A 51 11.05 -0.40 -7.02
CA ARG A 51 10.28 0.20 -5.91
C ARG A 51 8.80 0.24 -6.26
N ALA A 52 7.95 -0.11 -5.31
CA ALA A 52 6.50 -0.11 -5.45
C ALA A 52 5.83 0.66 -4.30
N ASN A 53 4.68 1.26 -4.59
CA ASN A 53 3.86 1.93 -3.59
C ASN A 53 2.80 0.96 -3.06
N PHE A 54 2.70 0.88 -1.75
CA PHE A 54 1.69 0.12 -1.03
C PHE A 54 0.83 1.07 -0.20
N ILE A 55 -0.46 0.76 -0.02
CA ILE A 55 -1.28 1.48 0.96
C ILE A 55 -0.74 1.25 2.37
N SER A 56 -1.01 2.19 3.28
CA SER A 56 -0.58 2.05 4.66
C SER A 56 -1.20 0.82 5.33
N ARG A 57 -0.61 0.36 6.44
CA ARG A 57 -1.17 -0.73 7.23
C ARG A 57 -2.59 -0.40 7.71
N GLU A 58 -2.80 0.85 8.12
CA GLU A 58 -4.08 1.33 8.63
C GLU A 58 -5.15 1.30 7.55
N ASP A 59 -4.82 1.75 6.32
CA ASP A 59 -5.74 1.74 5.19
C ASP A 59 -6.00 0.30 4.70
N LEU A 60 -5.00 -0.60 4.74
CA LEU A 60 -5.18 -2.02 4.44
C LEU A 60 -6.14 -2.70 5.41
N LEU A 61 -6.02 -2.42 6.71
CA LEU A 61 -6.92 -2.94 7.73
C LEU A 61 -8.34 -2.37 7.55
N ALA A 62 -8.48 -1.10 7.20
CA ALA A 62 -9.79 -0.49 6.91
C ALA A 62 -10.46 -1.17 5.71
N ALA A 63 -9.73 -1.38 4.61
CA ALA A 63 -10.22 -2.08 3.43
C ALA A 63 -10.70 -3.51 3.75
N LYS A 64 -9.89 -4.27 4.51
CA LYS A 64 -10.24 -5.64 4.90
C LYS A 64 -11.48 -5.70 5.79
N ARG A 65 -11.62 -4.77 6.73
CA ARG A 65 -12.81 -4.70 7.61
C ARG A 65 -14.07 -4.37 6.80
N ALA A 66 -13.96 -3.46 5.82
CA ALA A 66 -15.08 -3.11 4.95
C ALA A 66 -15.47 -4.26 4.02
N ALA A 67 -14.51 -5.06 3.54
CA ALA A 67 -14.79 -6.24 2.72
C ALA A 67 -15.43 -7.40 3.51
N GLY A 68 -15.00 -7.62 4.76
CA GLY A 68 -15.64 -8.53 5.70
C GLY A 68 -15.64 -10.02 5.32
N ARG A 69 -14.86 -10.44 4.32
CA ARG A 69 -14.76 -11.86 3.93
C ARG A 69 -14.06 -12.65 5.03
N PRO A 70 -14.37 -13.95 5.21
CA PRO A 70 -13.70 -14.78 6.23
C PRO A 70 -12.16 -14.71 6.17
N GLN A 71 -11.59 -14.69 4.97
CA GLN A 71 -10.15 -14.52 4.78
C GLN A 71 -9.65 -13.15 5.23
N ASP A 72 -10.39 -12.07 4.95
CA ASP A 72 -9.99 -10.73 5.37
C ASP A 72 -9.96 -10.59 6.88
N LEU A 73 -10.90 -11.22 7.58
CA LEU A 73 -10.93 -11.26 9.05
C LEU A 73 -9.72 -12.01 9.62
N ALA A 74 -9.38 -13.17 9.04
CA ALA A 74 -8.18 -13.92 9.42
C ALA A 74 -6.89 -13.12 9.16
N ASP A 75 -6.82 -12.42 8.02
CA ASP A 75 -5.68 -11.58 7.69
C ASP A 75 -5.52 -10.40 8.66
N ILE A 76 -6.63 -9.76 9.07
CA ILE A 76 -6.62 -8.70 10.08
C ILE A 76 -6.02 -9.20 11.39
N GLU A 77 -6.47 -10.36 11.88
CA GLU A 77 -5.94 -10.97 13.11
C GLU A 77 -4.44 -11.23 12.99
N ALA A 78 -4.00 -11.80 11.85
CA ALA A 78 -2.59 -12.06 11.59
C ALA A 78 -1.75 -10.77 11.58
N ILE A 79 -2.22 -9.71 10.93
CA ILE A 79 -1.56 -8.39 10.88
C ILE A 79 -1.45 -7.77 12.28
N GLU A 80 -2.52 -7.86 13.09
CA GLU A 80 -2.53 -7.33 14.46
C GLU A 80 -1.58 -8.12 15.37
N LYS A 81 -1.51 -9.44 15.22
CA LYS A 81 -0.57 -10.28 15.96
C LYS A 81 0.88 -9.99 15.58
N ALA A 82 1.17 -9.86 14.28
CA ALA A 82 2.51 -9.51 13.81
C ALA A 82 2.98 -8.15 14.35
N ALA A 83 2.09 -7.15 14.41
CA ALA A 83 2.40 -5.84 14.98
C ALA A 83 2.76 -5.91 16.48
N LYS A 84 2.11 -6.79 17.26
CA LYS A 84 2.43 -6.98 18.69
C LYS A 84 3.79 -7.64 18.90
N SER A 85 4.24 -8.48 17.96
CA SER A 85 5.53 -9.16 18.03
C SER A 85 6.70 -8.31 17.54
N GLN A 86 6.45 -7.30 16.71
CA GLN A 86 7.47 -6.37 16.25
C GLN A 86 7.65 -5.22 17.26
N LYS A 87 8.74 -5.25 18.04
CA LYS A 87 9.25 -4.04 18.73
C LYS A 87 9.43 -2.92 17.68
N PRO A 88 9.14 -1.64 18.02
CA PRO A 88 9.21 -0.56 17.04
C PRO A 88 10.63 -0.48 16.46
N LYS A 89 10.77 -0.75 15.16
CA LYS A 89 12.01 -0.45 14.42
C LYS A 89 12.18 1.06 14.45
N LEU A 90 13.25 1.51 15.13
CA LEU A 90 13.70 2.89 15.13
C LEU A 90 13.66 3.44 13.70
N SER A 91 12.91 4.53 13.51
CA SER A 91 13.01 5.40 12.34
C SER A 91 14.49 5.65 12.04
N ARG A 92 14.96 5.17 10.87
CA ARG A 92 16.20 5.68 10.29
C ARG A 92 15.94 7.13 9.93
N LYS A 93 16.25 8.03 10.88
CA LYS A 93 16.44 9.46 10.58
C LYS A 93 17.57 9.54 9.56
N ASN A 94 17.25 9.95 8.34
CA ASN A 94 18.28 10.46 7.43
C ASN A 94 18.75 11.79 8.00
N ALA A 95 19.84 11.74 8.77
CA ALA A 95 20.68 12.88 9.05
C ALA A 95 21.50 13.16 7.78
N SER A 96 21.04 14.09 6.93
CA SER A 96 21.91 14.74 5.95
C SER A 96 22.31 16.11 6.49
N GLY A 97 23.25 16.10 7.42
CA GLY A 97 24.03 17.28 7.77
C GLY A 97 25.46 17.05 7.30
N THR A 98 25.84 17.58 6.14
CA THR A 98 27.24 17.89 5.84
C THR A 98 27.33 19.26 5.16
N ASN A 99 27.45 20.26 6.03
CA ASN A 99 28.31 21.43 5.93
C ASN A 99 29.17 21.50 4.65
N THR A 100 29.04 22.58 3.87
CA THR A 100 30.12 23.05 2.99
C THR A 100 30.32 24.55 3.22
N ARG A 101 31.27 24.86 4.10
CA ARG A 101 31.95 26.17 4.14
C ARG A 101 33.10 26.16 3.14
N ARG A 102 33.00 27.01 2.11
CA ARG A 102 34.03 27.87 1.46
C ARG A 102 35.35 27.22 0.96
N PRO A 103 36.10 27.87 0.06
CA PRO A 103 36.71 29.21 0.21
C PRO A 103 35.90 30.40 -0.32
#